data_AF-C5E3G4-F1
#
_entry.id   AF-C5E3G4-F1
#
_cell.length_a   1.000
_cell.length_b   1.000
_cell.length_c   1.000
_cell.angle_alpha   90.00
_cell.angle_beta   90.00
_cell.angle_gamma   90.00
#
_symmetry.space_group_name_H-M   'P 1'
#
loop_
_entity.id
_entity.type
_entity.pdbx_description
1 polymer ?
#
loop_
_entity_poly.entity_id
_entity_poly.type
_entity_poly.pdbx_seq_one_letter_code
_entity_poly.pdbx_strand_id
1 'polypeptide(L)'
;MGSQPSKPAETKVFTPKTQVDFTSTLLAQLEQSTEGDFSRQQLANKYLEQRVSEKLAQLEEETLKKFEDKLNTSLLADNGNSDSELSSKGLSEKVASLNSHLAKLKEAQSARSSDETLKSSKEALSKCLRDNEGKPLNCFEEVQNFKKVALQQ
;
A
#
# COMPACT_ATOMS: atom_id res chain seq x y z
N MET A 1 24.64 -63.61 18.86
CA MET A 1 26.02 -63.29 18.42
C MET A 1 25.91 -62.14 17.44
N GLY A 2 26.47 -60.95 17.56
CA GLY A 2 27.49 -60.39 18.44
C GLY A 2 28.07 -59.20 17.67
N SER A 3 27.44 -58.02 17.76
CA SER A 3 27.94 -56.79 17.15
C SER A 3 28.63 -55.98 18.25
N GLN A 4 29.96 -56.05 18.30
CA GLN A 4 30.75 -55.19 19.16
C GLN A 4 30.59 -53.73 18.75
N PRO A 5 30.47 -52.78 19.70
CA PRO A 5 30.66 -51.38 19.37
C PRO A 5 32.14 -51.14 19.06
N SER A 6 32.41 -50.63 17.87
CA SER A 6 33.71 -50.09 17.48
C SER A 6 34.20 -49.07 18.52
N LYS A 7 35.47 -49.19 18.92
CA LYS A 7 36.20 -48.41 19.94
C LYS A 7 35.68 -46.97 20.12
N PRO A 8 35.61 -46.43 21.35
CA PRO A 8 35.41 -45.00 21.53
C PRO A 8 36.54 -44.27 20.80
N ALA A 9 36.18 -43.35 19.89
CA ALA A 9 37.15 -42.48 19.25
C ALA A 9 37.91 -41.74 20.34
N GLU A 10 39.20 -42.04 20.52
CA GLU A 10 40.06 -41.37 21.48
C GLU A 10 39.98 -39.86 21.22
N THR A 11 39.41 -39.12 22.16
CA THR A 11 39.45 -37.67 22.17
C THR A 11 40.91 -37.25 22.30
N LYS A 12 41.53 -36.86 21.18
CA LYS A 12 42.88 -36.28 21.19
C LYS A 12 42.83 -34.94 21.90
N VAL A 13 43.05 -34.95 23.20
CA VAL A 13 43.23 -33.73 24.00
C VAL A 13 44.65 -33.22 23.73
N PHE A 14 44.76 -32.18 22.92
CA PHE A 14 46.03 -31.49 22.70
C PHE A 14 46.33 -30.61 23.91
N THR A 15 47.24 -31.06 24.78
CA THR A 15 47.80 -30.19 25.80
C THR A 15 48.95 -29.36 25.21
N PRO A 16 48.99 -28.04 25.45
CA PRO A 16 50.09 -27.21 24.97
C PRO A 16 51.40 -27.65 25.62
N LYS A 17 52.49 -27.71 24.83
CA LYS A 17 53.84 -28.11 25.31
C LYS A 17 54.52 -27.06 26.20
N THR A 18 53.94 -25.87 26.31
CA THR A 18 54.45 -24.74 27.11
C THR A 18 53.51 -24.49 28.28
N GLN A 19 54.07 -24.26 29.47
CA GLN A 19 53.28 -23.86 30.64
C GLN A 19 52.57 -22.55 30.32
N VAL A 20 51.24 -22.56 30.37
CA VAL A 20 50.42 -21.37 30.19
C VAL A 20 50.34 -20.70 31.55
N ASP A 21 51.30 -19.83 31.84
CA ASP A 21 51.32 -19.06 33.08
C ASP A 21 50.29 -17.93 32.97
N PHE A 22 49.11 -18.16 33.53
CA PHE A 22 48.14 -17.09 33.70
C PHE A 22 48.68 -16.09 34.73
N THR A 23 48.66 -14.81 34.40
CA THR A 23 49.06 -13.77 35.35
C THR A 23 48.18 -13.86 36.60
N SER A 24 48.77 -13.77 37.79
CA SER A 24 48.05 -13.83 39.07
C SER A 24 46.91 -12.82 39.17
N THR A 25 47.05 -11.67 38.48
CA THR A 25 46.00 -10.65 38.36
C THR A 25 44.77 -11.15 37.60
N LEU A 26 44.94 -11.95 36.53
CA LEU A 26 43.83 -12.54 35.77
C LEU A 26 43.12 -13.62 36.58
N LEU A 27 43.88 -14.47 37.28
CA LEU A 27 43.32 -15.48 38.17
C LEU A 27 42.54 -14.84 39.31
N ALA A 28 43.11 -13.80 39.95
CA ALA A 28 42.40 -13.03 40.97
C ALA A 28 41.13 -12.36 40.42
N GLN A 29 41.16 -11.83 39.19
CA GLN A 29 39.95 -11.29 38.55
C GLN A 29 38.90 -12.35 38.25
N LEU A 30 39.30 -13.55 37.83
CA LEU A 30 38.39 -14.67 37.55
C LEU A 30 37.80 -15.25 38.84
N GLU A 31 38.62 -15.37 39.90
CA GLU A 31 38.18 -15.81 41.23
C GLU A 31 37.31 -14.76 41.94
N GLN A 32 37.58 -13.47 41.70
CA GLN A 32 36.79 -12.37 42.24
C GLN A 32 35.54 -12.08 41.39
N SER A 33 35.53 -12.46 40.12
CA SER A 33 34.31 -12.40 39.29
C SER A 33 33.37 -13.53 39.70
N THR A 34 32.40 -13.20 40.54
CA THR A 34 31.27 -14.08 40.86
C THR A 34 30.24 -14.19 39.72
N GLU A 35 30.47 -13.43 38.64
CA GLU A 35 29.62 -13.44 37.46
C GLU A 35 30.00 -14.60 36.53
N GLY A 36 29.25 -15.71 36.65
CA GLY A 36 29.31 -16.79 35.68
C GLY A 36 28.79 -16.36 34.30
N ASP A 37 28.95 -17.25 33.31
CA ASP A 37 28.49 -17.02 31.93
C ASP A 37 27.00 -16.63 31.84
N PHE A 38 26.18 -17.16 32.75
CA PHE A 38 24.77 -16.82 32.87
C PHE A 38 24.53 -15.34 33.23
N SER A 39 25.25 -14.81 34.23
CA SER A 39 25.15 -13.40 34.63
C SER A 39 25.59 -12.47 33.49
N ARG A 40 26.66 -12.84 32.78
CA ARG A 40 27.15 -12.12 31.60
C ARG A 40 26.12 -12.09 30.48
N GLN A 41 25.44 -13.22 30.22
CA GLN A 41 24.38 -13.30 29.22
C GLN A 41 23.17 -12.44 29.62
N GLN A 42 22.77 -12.45 30.89
CA GLN A 42 21.68 -11.60 31.38
C GLN A 42 21.99 -10.10 31.24
N LEU A 43 23.22 -9.69 31.58
CA LEU A 43 23.65 -8.29 31.43
C LEU A 43 23.65 -7.86 29.96
N ALA A 44 24.12 -8.73 29.06
CA ALA A 44 24.10 -8.47 27.62
C ALA A 44 22.66 -8.32 27.08
N ASN A 45 21.74 -9.18 27.51
CA ASN A 45 20.33 -9.09 27.12
C ASN A 45 19.69 -7.80 27.63
N LYS A 46 19.89 -7.47 28.91
CA LYS A 46 19.38 -6.24 29.51
C LYS A 46 19.89 -4.99 28.78
N TYR A 47 21.16 -4.97 28.40
CA TYR A 47 21.75 -3.88 27.63
C TYR A 47 21.09 -3.74 26.25
N LEU A 48 20.82 -4.86 25.59
CA LEU A 48 20.14 -4.88 24.30
C LEU A 48 18.70 -4.37 24.43
N GLU A 49 17.96 -4.84 25.43
CA GLU A 49 16.60 -4.39 25.74
C GLU A 49 16.54 -2.89 25.98
N GLN A 50 17.49 -2.35 26.76
CA GLN A 50 17.59 -0.91 26.99
C GLN A 50 17.77 -0.13 25.69
N ARG A 51 18.74 -0.52 24.84
CA ARG A 51 18.95 0.14 23.54
C ARG A 51 17.75 0.04 22.61
N VAL A 52 17.07 -1.10 22.59
CA VAL A 52 15.87 -1.28 21.76
C VAL A 52 14.77 -0.37 22.27
N SER A 53 14.54 -0.30 23.58
CA SER A 53 13.53 0.58 24.17
C SER A 53 13.82 2.07 23.90
N GLU A 54 15.08 2.51 24.03
CA GLU A 54 15.50 3.88 23.68
C GLU A 54 15.24 4.20 22.21
N LYS A 55 15.53 3.25 21.31
CA LYS A 55 15.28 3.41 19.87
C LYS A 55 13.79 3.46 19.54
N LEU A 56 12.98 2.64 20.21
CA LEU A 56 11.53 2.68 20.06
C LEU A 56 10.96 4.02 20.54
N ALA A 57 11.39 4.53 21.69
CA ALA A 57 10.96 5.85 22.18
C ALA A 57 11.33 6.99 21.21
N GLN A 58 12.53 6.95 20.62
CA GLN A 58 12.94 7.91 19.58
C GLN A 58 12.04 7.83 18.35
N LEU A 59 11.73 6.62 17.88
CA LEU A 59 10.85 6.43 16.72
C LEU A 59 9.42 6.89 17.03
N GLU A 60 8.91 6.64 18.24
CA GLU A 60 7.60 7.12 18.67
C GLU A 60 7.53 8.65 18.61
N GLU A 61 8.50 9.36 19.19
CA GLU A 61 8.56 10.82 19.12
C GLU A 61 8.64 11.34 17.67
N GLU A 62 9.48 10.73 16.84
CA GLU A 62 9.55 11.08 15.42
C GLU A 62 8.25 10.80 14.67
N THR A 63 7.56 9.70 14.97
CA THR A 63 6.28 9.37 14.33
C THR A 63 5.18 10.33 14.76
N LEU A 64 5.14 10.74 16.03
CA LEU A 64 4.21 11.76 16.51
C LEU A 64 4.47 13.10 15.82
N LYS A 65 5.72 13.54 15.72
CA LYS A 65 6.09 14.75 14.96
C LYS A 65 5.68 14.67 13.49
N LYS A 66 6.05 13.58 12.80
CA LYS A 66 5.65 13.33 11.41
C LYS A 66 4.13 13.27 11.24
N PHE A 67 3.41 12.76 12.23
CA PHE A 67 1.96 12.70 12.23
C PHE A 67 1.35 14.08 12.43
N GLU A 68 1.84 14.87 13.38
CA GLU A 68 1.44 16.27 13.58
C GLU A 68 1.71 17.10 12.33
N ASP A 69 2.90 16.98 11.73
CA ASP A 69 3.23 17.63 10.46
C ASP A 69 2.28 17.21 9.34
N LYS A 70 1.97 15.91 9.23
CA LYS A 70 0.99 15.40 8.24
C LYS A 70 -0.42 15.90 8.52
N LEU A 71 -0.84 15.99 9.77
CA LEU A 71 -2.14 16.54 10.15
C LEU A 71 -2.20 18.02 9.81
N ASN A 72 -1.21 18.80 10.23
CA ASN A 72 -1.14 20.23 9.93
C ASN A 72 -1.12 20.45 8.42
N THR A 73 -0.25 19.73 7.69
CA THR A 73 -0.18 19.85 6.22
C THR A 73 -1.44 19.35 5.53
N SER A 74 -2.12 18.30 6.01
CA SER A 74 -3.34 17.77 5.38
C SER A 74 -4.57 18.63 5.70
N LEU A 75 -4.68 19.16 6.93
CA LEU A 75 -5.70 20.14 7.32
C LEU A 75 -5.51 21.47 6.57
N LEU A 76 -4.26 21.88 6.33
CA LEU A 76 -3.92 23.06 5.52
C LEU A 76 -4.04 22.77 4.01
N ALA A 77 -3.81 21.54 3.56
CA ALA A 77 -3.92 21.15 2.15
C ALA A 77 -5.36 20.92 1.70
N ASP A 78 -6.30 20.64 2.61
CA ASP A 78 -7.74 20.71 2.29
C ASP A 78 -8.14 22.16 1.96
N ASN A 79 -7.43 23.15 2.51
CA ASN A 79 -7.57 24.56 2.10
C ASN A 79 -6.75 24.93 0.85
N GLY A 80 -5.88 24.04 0.36
CA GLY A 80 -4.92 24.30 -0.73
C GLY A 80 -5.30 23.72 -2.09
N ASN A 81 -6.30 22.84 -2.16
CA ASN A 81 -6.86 22.35 -3.43
C ASN A 81 -8.39 22.07 -3.39
N SER A 82 -9.10 22.46 -2.32
CA SER A 82 -10.57 22.38 -2.22
C SER A 82 -11.27 23.71 -1.96
N ASP A 83 -10.62 24.70 -1.32
CA ASP A 83 -11.33 25.87 -0.76
C ASP A 83 -10.99 27.22 -1.38
N SER A 84 -10.32 27.27 -2.53
CA SER A 84 -10.15 28.52 -3.26
C SER A 84 -11.31 28.82 -4.23
N GLU A 85 -12.53 28.27 -4.08
CA GLU A 85 -13.69 28.75 -4.86
C GLU A 85 -15.10 28.18 -4.50
N LEU A 86 -15.48 28.15 -3.22
CA LEU A 86 -16.91 28.09 -2.84
C LEU A 86 -17.49 29.49 -2.59
N SER A 87 -17.00 30.49 -3.32
CA SER A 87 -17.66 31.79 -3.44
C SER A 87 -18.91 31.61 -4.30
N SER A 88 -20.02 32.27 -3.94
CA SER A 88 -21.23 32.33 -4.78
C SER A 88 -20.92 32.77 -6.22
N LYS A 89 -19.84 33.55 -6.41
CA LYS A 89 -19.32 33.94 -7.72
C LYS A 89 -18.69 32.76 -8.48
N GLY A 90 -17.75 32.04 -7.89
CA GLY A 90 -17.12 30.86 -8.51
C GLY A 90 -18.12 29.74 -8.80
N LEU A 91 -19.11 29.55 -7.91
CA LEU A 91 -20.24 28.65 -8.17
C LEU A 91 -21.08 29.13 -9.36
N SER A 92 -21.38 30.43 -9.44
CA SER A 92 -22.13 30.98 -10.58
C SER A 92 -21.38 30.86 -11.91
N GLU A 93 -20.06 30.98 -11.90
CA GLU A 93 -19.20 30.83 -13.08
C GLU A 93 -19.12 29.36 -13.52
N LYS A 94 -18.97 28.41 -12.58
CA LYS A 94 -19.04 26.97 -12.86
C LYS A 94 -20.41 26.56 -13.38
N VAL A 95 -21.49 27.10 -12.82
CA VAL A 95 -22.86 26.86 -13.33
C VAL A 95 -23.04 27.45 -14.73
N ALA A 96 -22.54 28.65 -15.00
CA ALA A 96 -22.61 29.28 -16.32
C ALA A 96 -21.82 28.48 -17.38
N SER A 97 -20.60 28.04 -17.06
CA SER A 97 -19.79 27.22 -17.96
C SER A 97 -20.45 25.87 -18.24
N LEU A 98 -20.98 25.17 -17.24
CA LEU A 98 -21.73 23.93 -17.42
C LEU A 98 -22.97 24.12 -18.31
N ASN A 99 -23.75 25.17 -18.06
CA ASN A 99 -24.91 25.49 -18.90
C ASN A 99 -24.51 25.77 -20.35
N SER A 100 -23.38 26.46 -20.58
CA SER A 100 -22.86 26.68 -21.94
C SER A 100 -22.42 25.38 -22.63
N HIS A 101 -21.83 24.44 -21.89
CA HIS A 101 -21.45 23.13 -22.39
C HIS A 101 -22.68 22.30 -22.74
N LEU A 102 -23.69 22.29 -21.87
CA LEU A 102 -24.95 21.59 -22.13
C LEU A 102 -25.70 22.18 -23.34
N ALA A 103 -25.68 23.51 -23.53
CA ALA A 103 -26.26 24.14 -24.71
C ALA A 103 -25.56 23.69 -26.00
N LYS A 104 -24.22 23.72 -26.04
CA LYS A 104 -23.43 23.24 -27.19
C LYS A 104 -23.68 21.76 -27.50
N LEU A 105 -23.77 20.93 -26.46
CA LEU A 105 -24.09 19.51 -26.61
C LEU A 105 -25.52 19.31 -27.11
N LYS A 106 -26.48 20.10 -26.64
CA LYS A 106 -27.88 20.05 -27.09
C LYS A 106 -28.02 20.50 -28.55
N GLU A 107 -27.26 21.51 -28.98
CA GLU A 107 -27.22 21.94 -30.39
C GLU A 107 -26.59 20.86 -31.28
N ALA A 108 -25.45 20.30 -30.88
CA ALA A 108 -24.80 19.20 -31.59
C ALA A 108 -25.67 17.93 -31.61
N GLN A 109 -26.38 17.65 -30.52
CA GLN A 109 -27.34 16.56 -30.44
C GLN A 109 -28.60 16.86 -31.26
N SER A 110 -29.08 18.09 -31.32
CA SER A 110 -30.21 18.48 -32.17
C SER A 110 -29.87 18.29 -33.65
N ALA A 111 -28.64 18.63 -34.04
CA ALA A 111 -28.13 18.40 -35.39
C ALA A 111 -27.91 16.91 -35.72
N ARG A 112 -27.54 16.07 -34.74
CA ARG A 112 -27.41 14.60 -34.92
C ARG A 112 -28.74 13.86 -34.80
N SER A 113 -29.67 14.37 -34.00
CA SER A 113 -30.98 13.78 -33.75
C SER A 113 -32.03 14.17 -34.79
N SER A 114 -31.73 15.07 -35.72
CA SER A 114 -32.58 15.30 -36.89
C SER A 114 -32.55 14.14 -37.87
N ASP A 115 -31.60 13.22 -37.76
CA ASP A 115 -31.52 12.05 -38.63
C ASP A 115 -32.52 10.98 -38.18
N GLU A 116 -33.62 10.90 -38.92
CA GLU A 116 -34.74 9.99 -38.64
C GLU A 116 -34.28 8.52 -38.60
N THR A 117 -33.26 8.19 -39.39
CA THR A 117 -32.65 6.86 -39.51
C THR A 117 -31.94 6.41 -38.22
N LEU A 118 -31.31 7.34 -37.50
CA LEU A 118 -30.69 7.07 -36.19
C LEU A 118 -31.73 6.86 -35.10
N LYS A 119 -32.81 7.66 -35.12
CA LYS A 119 -33.90 7.55 -34.15
C LYS A 119 -34.61 6.20 -34.25
N SER A 120 -34.97 5.78 -35.46
CA SER A 120 -35.64 4.50 -35.70
C SER A 120 -34.74 3.31 -35.33
N SER A 121 -33.45 3.36 -35.69
CA SER A 121 -32.48 2.31 -35.34
C SER A 121 -32.26 2.21 -33.82
N LYS A 122 -32.20 3.35 -33.11
CA LYS A 122 -32.10 3.40 -31.65
C LYS A 122 -33.35 2.84 -30.98
N GLU A 123 -34.53 3.16 -31.51
CA GLU A 123 -35.79 2.68 -30.96
C GLU A 123 -35.94 1.17 -31.15
N ALA A 124 -35.59 0.65 -32.32
CA ALA A 124 -35.57 -0.79 -32.61
C ALA A 124 -34.60 -1.55 -31.68
N LEU A 125 -33.38 -1.03 -31.49
CA LEU A 125 -32.42 -1.57 -30.54
C LEU A 125 -32.99 -1.59 -29.11
N SER A 126 -33.57 -0.46 -28.67
CA SER A 126 -34.11 -0.34 -27.32
C SER A 126 -35.30 -1.26 -27.07
N LYS A 127 -36.12 -1.51 -28.09
CA LYS A 127 -37.22 -2.49 -28.06
C LYS A 127 -36.67 -3.90 -27.92
N CYS A 128 -35.75 -4.30 -28.81
CA CYS A 128 -35.16 -5.64 -28.75
C CYS A 128 -34.47 -5.93 -27.41
N LEU A 129 -33.71 -4.96 -26.87
CA LEU A 129 -33.01 -5.11 -25.58
C LEU A 129 -33.96 -5.19 -24.38
N ARG A 130 -35.14 -4.55 -24.45
CA ARG A 130 -36.20 -4.68 -23.43
C ARG A 130 -36.95 -6.00 -23.56
N ASP A 131 -37.18 -6.46 -24.77
CA ASP A 131 -37.84 -7.76 -25.00
C ASP A 131 -36.90 -8.93 -24.66
N ASN A 132 -35.59 -8.73 -24.74
CA ASN A 132 -34.53 -9.70 -24.43
C ASN A 132 -33.66 -9.29 -23.23
N GLU A 133 -34.29 -8.87 -22.14
CA GLU A 133 -33.58 -8.52 -20.91
C GLU A 133 -32.63 -9.64 -20.45
N GLY A 134 -31.37 -9.28 -20.19
CA GLY A 134 -30.31 -10.22 -19.78
C GLY A 134 -29.71 -11.08 -20.92
N LYS A 135 -30.18 -10.94 -22.17
CA LYS A 135 -29.67 -11.67 -23.34
C LYS A 135 -29.33 -10.72 -24.52
N PRO A 136 -28.31 -9.86 -24.37
CA PRO A 136 -28.00 -8.83 -25.36
C PRO A 136 -27.54 -9.40 -26.72
N LEU A 137 -27.05 -10.63 -26.77
CA LEU A 137 -26.63 -11.31 -28.00
C LEU A 137 -27.80 -11.58 -28.97
N ASN A 138 -29.04 -11.65 -28.47
CA ASN A 138 -30.22 -11.83 -29.33
C ASN A 138 -30.53 -10.60 -30.19
N CYS A 139 -29.98 -9.44 -29.83
CA CYS A 139 -30.20 -8.16 -30.53
C CYS A 139 -28.98 -7.71 -31.34
N PHE A 140 -28.13 -8.66 -31.72
CA PHE A 140 -26.84 -8.36 -32.35
C PHE A 140 -27.01 -7.65 -33.70
N GLU A 141 -28.03 -7.99 -34.47
CA GLU A 141 -28.29 -7.39 -35.78
C GLU A 141 -28.69 -5.91 -35.66
N GLU A 142 -29.52 -5.58 -34.68
CA GLU A 142 -29.94 -4.23 -34.34
C GLU A 142 -28.76 -3.40 -33.83
N VAL A 143 -27.86 -4.00 -33.04
CA VAL A 143 -26.60 -3.37 -32.60
C VAL A 143 -25.72 -3.05 -33.80
N GLN A 144 -25.57 -3.98 -34.74
CA GLN A 144 -24.74 -3.76 -35.94
C GLN A 144 -25.34 -2.68 -36.84
N ASN A 145 -26.66 -2.67 -37.01
CA ASN A 145 -27.34 -1.64 -37.79
C ASN A 145 -27.21 -0.26 -37.14
N PHE A 146 -27.44 -0.16 -35.83
CA PHE A 146 -27.21 1.08 -35.10
C PHE A 146 -25.75 1.56 -35.21
N LYS A 147 -24.78 0.64 -35.10
CA LYS A 147 -23.35 0.95 -35.23
C LYS A 147 -23.00 1.50 -36.63
N LYS A 148 -23.54 0.92 -37.69
CA LYS A 148 -23.30 1.39 -39.07
C LYS A 148 -23.82 2.81 -39.26
N VAL A 149 -25.06 3.08 -38.83
CA VAL A 149 -25.66 4.41 -38.96
C VAL A 149 -24.97 5.44 -38.05
N ALA A 150 -24.56 5.04 -36.84
CA ALA A 150 -23.89 5.94 -35.89
C ALA A 150 -22.42 6.25 -36.22
N LEU A 151 -21.74 5.41 -37.01
CA LEU A 151 -20.36 5.63 -37.46
C LEU A 151 -20.26 6.31 -38.83
N GLN A 152 -21.37 6.39 -39.57
CA GLN A 152 -21.44 7.06 -40.87
C GLN A 152 -21.77 8.56 -40.78
N GLN A 153 -22.10 9.05 -39.58
CA GLN A 153 -22.22 10.48 -39.26
C GLN A 153 -20.95 11.05 -38.64
#